data_AF-A0A525IMP5-F1
#
_entry.id   AF-A0A525IMP5-F1
#
_cell.length_a   1.000
_cell.length_b   1.000
_cell.length_c   1.000
_cell.angle_alpha   90.00
_cell.angle_beta   90.00
_cell.angle_gamma   90.00
#
_symmetry.space_group_name_H-M   'P 1'
#
loop_
_entity.id
_entity.type
_entity.pdbx_description
1 polymer ?
#
loop_
_entity_poly.entity_id
_entity_poly.type
_entity_poly.pdbx_seq_one_letter_code
_entity_poly.pdbx_strand_id
1 'polypeptide(L)'
;MADREADDPVLARFRKMSKPVRVVYGRPRTFISILIGITAFFLLPGALRLVTRLLISWDIFVAAYLVLAYIMMFRCGLAHIRRNAVLQDDGRFLIPLLTALGAFASLAAIVSELGEAHRNPPQLIFVTLTIALSWAAVHTAFALHYAHDYYRGAKPGGLQFPSGDQHDHADYWDFVYFSFVIGMTAQVSDVGITDKTIRRTATAHGIISFVFNTALLALMVNIAASAI
;
A
#
# COMPACT_ATOMS: atom_id res chain seq x y z
N MET A 1 -32.40 6.17 -7.27
CA MET A 1 -31.32 5.41 -6.58
C MET A 1 -30.62 6.23 -5.48
N ALA A 2 -30.77 7.56 -5.45
CA ALA A 2 -30.26 8.43 -4.38
C ALA A 2 -30.88 8.19 -2.98
N ASP A 3 -32.07 7.59 -2.90
CA ASP A 3 -32.79 7.40 -1.63
C ASP A 3 -32.24 6.28 -0.73
N ARG A 4 -31.43 5.34 -1.24
CA ARG A 4 -30.90 4.24 -0.40
C ARG A 4 -29.60 4.61 0.33
N GLU A 5 -28.84 5.59 -0.15
CA GLU A 5 -27.62 6.08 0.54
C GLU A 5 -27.94 7.08 1.67
N ALA A 6 -29.13 7.68 1.66
CA ALA A 6 -29.60 8.58 2.70
C ALA A 6 -29.92 7.85 4.03
N ASP A 7 -30.13 6.53 3.96
CA ASP A 7 -30.66 5.72 5.06
C ASP A 7 -29.62 4.81 5.76
N ASP A 8 -28.31 4.87 5.42
CA ASP A 8 -27.28 4.16 6.21
C ASP A 8 -26.93 4.99 7.48
N PRO A 9 -27.39 4.59 8.69
CA PRO A 9 -27.11 5.32 9.92
C PRO A 9 -25.61 5.42 10.21
N VAL A 10 -24.79 4.50 9.69
CA VAL A 10 -23.33 4.51 9.84
C VAL A 10 -22.72 5.64 9.01
N LEU A 11 -23.17 5.84 7.76
CA LEU A 11 -22.70 6.93 6.91
C LEU A 11 -23.15 8.29 7.42
N ALA A 12 -24.36 8.38 7.97
CA ALA A 12 -24.86 9.60 8.62
C ALA A 12 -24.03 9.98 9.85
N ARG A 13 -23.65 8.99 10.68
CA ARG A 13 -22.75 9.21 11.82
C ARG A 13 -21.34 9.60 11.38
N PHE A 14 -20.82 8.97 10.33
CA PHE A 14 -19.50 9.26 9.77
C PHE A 14 -19.37 10.70 9.27
N ARG A 15 -20.40 11.22 8.56
CA ARG A 15 -20.41 12.60 8.05
C ARG A 15 -20.36 13.67 9.16
N LYS A 16 -20.81 13.34 10.37
CA LYS A 16 -20.80 14.24 11.54
C LYS A 16 -19.45 14.26 12.27
N MET A 17 -18.51 13.37 11.95
CA MET A 17 -17.20 13.30 12.60
C MET A 17 -16.23 14.36 12.03
N SER A 18 -15.26 14.79 12.83
CA SER A 18 -14.19 15.67 12.35
C SER A 18 -13.29 14.94 11.34
N LYS A 19 -12.68 15.68 10.41
CA LYS A 19 -11.78 15.13 9.37
C LYS A 19 -10.72 14.14 9.89
N PRO A 20 -9.98 14.41 10.99
CA PRO A 20 -8.99 13.45 11.48
C PRO A 20 -9.63 12.14 11.98
N VAL A 21 -10.79 12.22 12.63
CA VAL A 21 -11.52 11.04 13.10
C VAL A 21 -12.05 10.22 11.92
N ARG A 22 -12.51 10.89 10.85
CA ARG A 22 -12.94 10.22 9.61
C ARG A 22 -11.80 9.46 8.94
N VAL A 23 -10.59 10.03 8.91
CA VAL A 23 -9.39 9.37 8.37
C VAL A 23 -9.07 8.08 9.14
N VAL A 24 -9.15 8.11 10.47
CA VAL A 24 -8.93 6.93 11.33
C VAL A 24 -10.01 5.89 11.13
N TYR A 25 -11.28 6.32 11.19
CA TYR A 25 -12.44 5.43 11.10
C TYR A 25 -12.55 4.74 9.73
N GLY A 26 -12.20 5.42 8.65
CA GLY A 26 -12.23 4.84 7.30
C GLY A 26 -11.11 3.83 7.03
N ARG A 27 -10.08 3.75 7.90
CA ARG A 27 -8.87 2.96 7.66
C ARG A 27 -8.41 2.18 8.90
N PRO A 28 -9.29 1.38 9.52
CA PRO A 28 -8.96 0.66 10.76
C PRO A 28 -7.72 -0.22 10.62
N ARG A 29 -7.54 -0.87 9.45
CA ARG A 29 -6.39 -1.74 9.16
C ARG A 29 -5.05 -1.01 9.32
N THR A 30 -4.93 0.20 8.78
CA THR A 30 -3.70 0.98 8.86
C THR A 30 -3.39 1.36 10.30
N PHE A 31 -4.37 1.87 11.05
CA PHE A 31 -4.16 2.31 12.43
C PHE A 31 -3.92 1.14 13.41
N ILE A 32 -4.61 0.01 13.21
CA ILE A 32 -4.32 -1.22 13.97
C ILE A 32 -2.88 -1.66 13.71
N SER A 33 -2.44 -1.66 12.46
CA SER A 33 -1.07 -2.05 12.11
C SER A 33 -0.05 -1.09 12.71
N ILE A 34 -0.31 0.24 12.65
CA ILE A 34 0.56 1.25 13.26
C ILE A 34 0.72 0.98 14.76
N LEU A 35 -0.39 0.69 15.46
CA LEU A 35 -0.36 0.37 16.88
C LEU A 35 0.48 -0.89 17.16
N ILE A 36 0.36 -1.93 16.33
CA ILE A 36 1.18 -3.14 16.43
C ILE A 36 2.67 -2.81 16.25
N GLY A 37 3.03 -2.01 15.24
CA GLY A 37 4.42 -1.59 15.00
C GLY A 37 5.01 -0.76 16.14
N ILE A 38 4.25 0.21 16.67
CA ILE A 38 4.66 1.01 17.82
C ILE A 38 4.87 0.11 19.05
N THR A 39 3.94 -0.80 19.30
CA THR A 39 4.05 -1.74 20.43
C THR A 39 5.29 -2.61 20.27
N ALA A 40 5.54 -3.14 19.08
CA ALA A 40 6.75 -3.92 18.78
C ALA A 40 8.03 -3.12 19.06
N PHE A 41 8.10 -1.85 18.66
CA PHE A 41 9.27 -1.00 18.93
C PHE A 41 9.64 -0.91 20.41
N PHE A 42 8.63 -0.75 21.28
CA PHE A 42 8.83 -0.65 22.73
C PHE A 42 9.13 -1.99 23.39
N LEU A 43 8.70 -3.11 22.79
CA LEU A 43 9.00 -4.46 23.28
C LEU A 43 10.38 -4.96 22.84
N LEU A 44 10.97 -4.40 21.79
CA LEU A 44 12.29 -4.79 21.30
C LEU A 44 13.41 -4.39 22.29
N PRO A 45 14.45 -5.23 22.47
CA PRO A 45 15.55 -4.94 23.39
C PRO A 45 16.27 -3.63 23.08
N GLY A 46 16.55 -2.84 24.11
CA GLY A 46 17.31 -1.59 24.00
C GLY A 46 18.77 -1.75 23.56
N ALA A 47 19.30 -2.98 23.60
CA ALA A 47 20.65 -3.31 23.14
C ALA A 47 20.79 -3.28 21.61
N LEU A 48 19.69 -3.36 20.86
CA LEU A 48 19.69 -3.25 19.41
C LEU A 48 19.96 -1.80 18.99
N ARG A 49 20.70 -1.60 17.88
CA ARG A 49 20.86 -0.27 17.28
C ARG A 49 19.49 0.31 16.94
N LEU A 50 19.35 1.63 17.09
CA LEU A 50 18.07 2.31 16.85
C LEU A 50 17.52 2.02 15.45
N VAL A 51 18.38 2.03 14.43
CA VAL A 51 18.02 1.76 13.03
C VAL A 51 17.45 0.34 12.88
N THR A 52 18.12 -0.67 13.43
CA THR A 52 17.63 -2.05 13.42
C THR A 52 16.27 -2.18 14.10
N ARG A 53 16.07 -1.53 15.26
CA ARG A 53 14.77 -1.55 15.98
C ARG A 53 13.67 -0.92 15.16
N LEU A 54 13.95 0.20 14.51
CA LEU A 54 13.00 0.88 13.63
C LEU A 54 12.65 0.00 12.42
N LEU A 55 13.63 -0.66 11.79
CA LEU A 55 13.40 -1.56 10.67
C LEU A 55 12.56 -2.79 11.06
N ILE A 56 12.86 -3.44 12.19
CA ILE A 56 12.06 -4.59 12.67
C ILE A 56 10.62 -4.14 12.96
N SER A 57 10.45 -2.98 13.59
CA SER A 57 9.12 -2.44 13.91
C SER A 57 8.34 -2.05 12.65
N TRP A 58 9.04 -1.51 11.64
CA TRP A 58 8.51 -1.23 10.31
C TRP A 58 8.03 -2.52 9.62
N ASP A 59 8.84 -3.57 9.63
CA ASP A 59 8.48 -4.86 9.02
C ASP A 59 7.27 -5.50 9.70
N ILE A 60 7.19 -5.44 11.02
CA ILE A 60 6.03 -5.92 11.78
C ILE A 60 4.77 -5.11 11.43
N PHE A 61 4.89 -3.78 11.37
CA PHE A 61 3.80 -2.91 10.92
C PHE A 61 3.33 -3.28 9.51
N VAL A 62 4.26 -3.38 8.57
CA VAL A 62 3.96 -3.67 7.16
C VAL A 62 3.34 -5.05 6.99
N ALA A 63 3.92 -6.07 7.64
CA ALA A 63 3.38 -7.43 7.58
C ALA A 63 1.96 -7.49 8.14
N ALA A 64 1.70 -6.85 9.30
CA ALA A 64 0.36 -6.76 9.85
C ALA A 64 -0.62 -6.05 8.91
N TYR A 65 -0.19 -4.95 8.28
CA TYR A 65 -1.00 -4.22 7.30
C TYR A 65 -1.35 -5.08 6.10
N LEU A 66 -0.36 -5.76 5.51
CA LEU A 66 -0.55 -6.66 4.37
C LEU A 66 -1.51 -7.81 4.74
N VAL A 67 -1.28 -8.49 5.85
CA VAL A 67 -2.15 -9.58 6.31
C VAL A 67 -3.61 -9.10 6.47
N LEU A 68 -3.83 -7.98 7.16
CA LEU A 68 -5.18 -7.43 7.35
C LEU A 68 -5.81 -6.96 6.03
N ALA A 69 -5.01 -6.40 5.11
CA ALA A 69 -5.47 -6.00 3.79
C ALA A 69 -5.90 -7.22 2.96
N TYR A 70 -5.05 -8.24 2.84
CA TYR A 70 -5.36 -9.43 2.06
C TYR A 70 -6.50 -10.24 2.67
N ILE A 71 -6.57 -10.42 4.00
CA ILE A 71 -7.72 -11.05 4.66
C ILE A 71 -9.03 -10.35 4.26
N MET A 72 -9.03 -9.01 4.23
CA MET A 72 -10.19 -8.25 3.81
C MET A 72 -10.49 -8.41 2.32
N MET A 73 -9.48 -8.38 1.45
CA MET A 73 -9.66 -8.61 0.00
C MET A 73 -10.25 -10.00 -0.29
N PHE A 74 -9.82 -11.04 0.43
CA PHE A 74 -10.33 -12.41 0.26
C PHE A 74 -11.74 -12.61 0.82
N ARG A 75 -12.10 -11.91 1.90
CA ARG A 75 -13.38 -12.12 2.60
C ARG A 75 -14.50 -11.20 2.15
N CYS A 76 -14.18 -10.09 1.48
CA CYS A 76 -15.14 -9.04 1.18
C CYS A 76 -15.40 -8.92 -0.33
N GLY A 77 -16.67 -9.04 -0.73
CA GLY A 77 -17.10 -8.84 -2.11
C GLY A 77 -17.42 -7.37 -2.46
N LEU A 78 -17.95 -7.15 -3.66
CA LEU A 78 -18.16 -5.82 -4.26
C LEU A 78 -18.94 -4.82 -3.38
N ALA A 79 -19.95 -5.29 -2.65
CA ALA A 79 -20.75 -4.44 -1.76
C ALA A 79 -19.88 -3.77 -0.67
N HIS A 80 -18.85 -4.47 -0.20
CA HIS A 80 -17.88 -3.90 0.74
C HIS A 80 -17.01 -2.84 0.08
N ILE A 81 -16.55 -3.09 -1.15
CA ILE A 81 -15.67 -2.16 -1.88
C ILE A 81 -16.36 -0.81 -2.09
N ARG A 82 -17.61 -0.83 -2.56
CA ARG A 82 -18.43 0.38 -2.77
C ARG A 82 -18.62 1.17 -1.47
N ARG A 83 -18.99 0.48 -0.39
CA ARG A 83 -19.16 1.11 0.92
C ARG A 83 -17.85 1.70 1.44
N ASN A 84 -16.76 0.97 1.30
CA ASN A 84 -15.45 1.37 1.79
C ASN A 84 -14.85 2.53 0.95
N ALA A 85 -15.20 2.65 -0.33
CA ALA A 85 -14.81 3.79 -1.16
C ALA A 85 -15.32 5.10 -0.56
N VAL A 86 -16.59 5.18 -0.16
CA VAL A 86 -17.17 6.38 0.48
C VAL A 86 -16.48 6.73 1.80
N LEU A 87 -16.11 5.72 2.60
CA LEU A 87 -15.46 5.92 3.89
C LEU A 87 -13.99 6.40 3.76
N GLN A 88 -13.35 6.16 2.61
CA GLN A 88 -11.93 6.45 2.39
C GLN A 88 -11.66 7.71 1.55
N ASP A 89 -12.69 8.52 1.26
CA ASP A 89 -12.55 9.79 0.54
C ASP A 89 -11.55 10.76 1.20
N ASP A 90 -11.66 10.92 2.52
CA ASP A 90 -10.79 11.84 3.26
C ASP A 90 -9.37 11.29 3.34
N GLY A 91 -8.39 12.05 2.85
CA GLY A 91 -6.99 11.66 2.90
C GLY A 91 -6.62 10.54 1.94
N ARG A 92 -7.33 10.37 0.81
CA ARG A 92 -7.09 9.30 -0.17
C ARG A 92 -5.64 9.16 -0.64
N PHE A 93 -4.91 10.27 -0.78
CA PHE A 93 -3.50 10.26 -1.18
C PHE A 93 -2.51 10.09 0.00
N LEU A 94 -2.98 10.26 1.24
CA LEU A 94 -2.12 10.24 2.42
C LEU A 94 -1.47 8.87 2.60
N ILE A 95 -2.26 7.79 2.52
CA ILE A 95 -1.73 6.45 2.78
C ILE A 95 -0.75 5.97 1.71
N PRO A 96 -1.07 6.02 0.40
CA PRO A 96 -0.09 5.65 -0.63
C PRO A 96 1.21 6.46 -0.51
N LEU A 97 1.11 7.76 -0.21
CA LEU A 97 2.28 8.62 -0.03
C LEU A 97 3.10 8.25 1.21
N LEU A 98 2.47 8.07 2.36
CA LEU A 98 3.16 7.68 3.60
C LEU A 98 3.80 6.31 3.47
N THR A 99 3.12 5.36 2.82
CA THR A 99 3.67 4.03 2.56
C THR A 99 4.90 4.11 1.64
N ALA A 100 4.83 4.92 0.57
CA ALA A 100 5.98 5.14 -0.30
C ALA A 100 7.16 5.81 0.43
N LEU A 101 6.90 6.85 1.23
CA LEU A 101 7.94 7.52 2.01
C LEU A 101 8.60 6.59 3.03
N GLY A 102 7.79 5.78 3.74
CA GLY A 102 8.32 4.79 4.67
C GLY A 102 9.13 3.69 3.98
N ALA A 103 8.71 3.27 2.79
CA ALA A 103 9.46 2.32 1.97
C ALA A 103 10.81 2.90 1.48
N PHE A 104 10.88 4.19 1.11
CA PHE A 104 12.16 4.82 0.79
C PHE A 104 13.05 5.01 2.03
N ALA A 105 12.45 5.34 3.18
CA ALA A 105 13.16 5.44 4.44
C ALA A 105 13.75 4.09 4.87
N SER A 106 13.05 2.98 4.65
CA SER A 106 13.57 1.63 4.94
C SER A 106 14.76 1.28 4.05
N LEU A 107 14.72 1.62 2.75
CA LEU A 107 15.88 1.45 1.85
C LEU A 107 17.10 2.27 2.32
N ALA A 108 16.90 3.53 2.69
CA ALA A 108 17.99 4.38 3.21
C ALA A 108 18.57 3.82 4.53
N ALA A 109 17.70 3.35 5.42
CA ALA A 109 18.09 2.70 6.67
C ALA A 109 18.87 1.40 6.43
N ILE A 110 18.47 0.58 5.45
CA ILE A 110 19.19 -0.62 5.04
C ILE A 110 20.60 -0.29 4.55
N VAL A 111 20.76 0.76 3.72
CA VAL A 111 22.08 1.20 3.25
C VAL A 111 22.97 1.64 4.42
N SER A 112 22.41 2.34 5.40
CA SER A 112 23.10 2.71 6.65
C SER A 112 23.52 1.48 7.47
N GLU A 113 22.69 0.44 7.52
CA GLU A 113 22.96 -0.78 8.30
C GLU A 113 24.01 -1.67 7.62
N LEU A 114 24.05 -1.66 6.28
CA LEU A 114 24.92 -2.51 5.44
C LEU A 114 26.35 -1.98 5.25
N GLY A 115 26.74 -0.90 5.94
CA GLY A 115 28.07 -0.29 5.85
C GLY A 115 29.22 -1.13 6.44
N GLU A 116 28.94 -2.28 7.05
CA GLU A 116 29.95 -3.19 7.60
C GLU A 116 30.38 -4.26 6.58
N ALA A 117 31.69 -4.51 6.49
CA ALA A 117 32.32 -5.28 5.42
C ALA A 117 32.02 -6.79 5.41
N HIS A 118 31.39 -7.34 6.45
CA HIS A 118 31.04 -8.76 6.55
C HIS A 118 29.55 -8.94 6.83
N ARG A 119 28.81 -9.35 5.80
CA ARG A 119 27.35 -9.58 5.86
C ARG A 119 27.08 -11.03 6.21
N ASN A 120 26.41 -11.27 7.33
CA ASN A 120 26.01 -12.61 7.73
C ASN A 120 24.70 -13.01 7.02
N PRO A 121 24.46 -14.31 6.72
CA PRO A 121 23.23 -14.76 6.06
C PRO A 121 21.91 -14.24 6.67
N PRO A 122 21.74 -14.15 8.01
CA PRO A 122 20.52 -13.59 8.59
C PRO A 122 20.27 -12.11 8.23
N GLN A 123 21.32 -11.31 8.08
CA GLN A 123 21.19 -9.90 7.67
C GLN A 123 20.71 -9.79 6.22
N LEU A 124 21.20 -10.67 5.33
CA LEU A 124 20.75 -10.71 3.94
C LEU A 124 19.26 -11.09 3.86
N ILE A 125 18.83 -12.11 4.62
CA ILE A 125 17.42 -12.49 4.69
C ILE A 125 16.56 -11.33 5.20
N PHE A 126 17.00 -10.67 6.27
CA PHE A 126 16.30 -9.52 6.84
C PHE A 126 16.13 -8.40 5.81
N VAL A 127 17.21 -8.00 5.14
CA VAL A 127 17.18 -6.97 4.10
C VAL A 127 16.25 -7.35 2.94
N THR A 128 16.36 -8.57 2.43
CA THR A 128 15.48 -9.06 1.35
C THR A 128 14.01 -9.04 1.78
N LEU A 129 13.71 -9.44 3.02
CA LEU A 129 12.37 -9.42 3.56
C LEU A 129 11.83 -7.99 3.68
N THR A 130 12.59 -7.07 4.27
CA THR A 130 12.20 -5.66 4.41
C THR A 130 11.89 -5.03 3.06
N ILE A 131 12.72 -5.31 2.04
CA ILE A 131 12.51 -4.84 0.66
C ILE A 131 11.21 -5.41 0.10
N ALA A 132 11.02 -6.73 0.16
CA ALA A 132 9.84 -7.39 -0.39
C ALA A 132 8.55 -6.91 0.29
N LEU A 133 8.56 -6.78 1.62
CA LEU A 133 7.45 -6.23 2.39
C LEU A 133 7.15 -4.79 2.00
N SER A 134 8.19 -3.94 1.91
CA SER A 134 8.03 -2.52 1.56
C SER A 134 7.47 -2.35 0.14
N TRP A 135 7.98 -3.13 -0.82
CA TRP A 135 7.50 -3.16 -2.21
C TRP A 135 6.03 -3.58 -2.28
N ALA A 136 5.68 -4.70 -1.64
CA ALA A 136 4.31 -5.18 -1.59
C ALA A 136 3.37 -4.15 -0.93
N ALA A 137 3.79 -3.53 0.16
CA ALA A 137 2.99 -2.52 0.87
C ALA A 137 2.63 -1.33 0.01
N VAL A 138 3.60 -0.79 -0.74
CA VAL A 138 3.38 0.34 -1.65
C VAL A 138 2.33 -0.04 -2.69
N HIS A 139 2.48 -1.19 -3.35
CA HIS A 139 1.56 -1.60 -4.41
C HIS A 139 0.20 -2.05 -3.89
N THR A 140 0.11 -2.66 -2.71
CA THR A 140 -1.18 -2.92 -2.06
C THR A 140 -1.88 -1.62 -1.66
N ALA A 141 -1.15 -0.60 -1.19
CA ALA A 141 -1.73 0.71 -0.87
C ALA A 141 -2.28 1.41 -2.12
N PHE A 142 -1.56 1.37 -3.25
CA PHE A 142 -2.06 1.86 -4.53
C PHE A 142 -3.25 1.04 -5.05
N ALA A 143 -3.25 -0.28 -4.90
CA ALA A 143 -4.38 -1.13 -5.30
C ALA A 143 -5.67 -0.72 -4.57
N LEU A 144 -5.60 -0.52 -3.25
CA LEU A 144 -6.75 -0.03 -2.47
C LEU A 144 -7.17 1.39 -2.87
N HIS A 145 -6.22 2.23 -3.25
CA HIS A 145 -6.50 3.57 -3.75
C HIS A 145 -7.20 3.54 -5.13
N TYR A 146 -6.81 2.64 -6.04
CA TYR A 146 -7.50 2.45 -7.30
C TYR A 146 -8.90 1.89 -7.11
N ALA A 147 -9.09 0.95 -6.17
CA ALA A 147 -10.42 0.46 -5.82
C ALA A 147 -11.32 1.60 -5.33
N HIS A 148 -10.78 2.47 -4.48
CA HIS A 148 -11.48 3.68 -4.04
C HIS A 148 -11.81 4.60 -5.23
N ASP A 149 -10.83 4.95 -6.06
CA ASP A 149 -11.03 5.87 -7.19
C ASP A 149 -12.00 5.32 -8.24
N TYR A 150 -12.03 4.01 -8.44
CA TYR A 150 -12.96 3.35 -9.35
C TYR A 150 -14.40 3.41 -8.84
N TYR A 151 -14.62 3.32 -7.53
CA TYR A 151 -15.95 3.30 -6.90
C TYR A 151 -16.37 4.62 -6.25
N ARG A 152 -15.60 5.71 -6.37
CA ARG A 152 -15.88 7.01 -5.72
C ARG A 152 -17.12 7.76 -6.24
N GLY A 153 -17.56 7.45 -7.46
CA GLY A 153 -18.65 8.17 -8.14
C GLY A 153 -19.96 7.39 -8.15
N ALA A 154 -21.04 8.05 -8.59
CA ALA A 154 -22.36 7.41 -8.75
C ALA A 154 -22.34 6.22 -9.75
N LYS A 155 -21.38 6.24 -10.69
CA LYS A 155 -21.11 5.12 -11.60
C LYS A 155 -19.65 4.67 -11.39
N PRO A 156 -19.40 3.38 -11.14
CA PRO A 156 -18.04 2.85 -11.12
C PRO A 156 -17.35 3.06 -12.47
N GLY A 157 -16.03 3.30 -12.46
CA GLY A 157 -15.28 3.43 -13.71
C GLY A 157 -13.94 4.17 -13.60
N GLY A 158 -13.38 4.53 -14.76
CA GLY A 158 -12.07 5.18 -14.88
C GLY A 158 -10.91 4.23 -15.17
N LEU A 159 -11.13 2.92 -15.00
CA LEU A 159 -10.29 1.82 -15.48
C LEU A 159 -11.12 0.89 -16.36
N GLN A 160 -10.53 0.44 -17.47
CA GLN A 160 -11.13 -0.46 -18.44
C GLN A 160 -10.35 -1.77 -18.45
N PHE A 161 -10.86 -2.77 -17.73
CA PHE A 161 -10.25 -4.09 -17.65
C PHE A 161 -10.59 -4.91 -18.90
N PRO A 162 -9.67 -5.76 -19.38
CA PRO A 162 -9.91 -6.62 -20.54
C PRO A 162 -10.82 -7.79 -20.14
N SER A 163 -12.12 -7.56 -20.20
CA SER A 163 -13.15 -8.59 -20.05
C SER A 163 -14.29 -8.30 -21.01
N GLY A 164 -14.79 -9.33 -21.69
CA GLY A 164 -15.78 -9.20 -22.77
C GLY A 164 -17.17 -8.70 -22.34
N ASP A 165 -17.49 -8.76 -21.05
CA ASP A 165 -18.85 -8.48 -20.54
C ASP A 165 -18.84 -7.41 -19.43
N GLN A 166 -19.69 -6.39 -19.61
CA GLN A 166 -20.15 -5.34 -18.67
C GLN A 166 -19.39 -5.11 -17.33
N HIS A 167 -18.17 -4.60 -17.42
CA HIS A 167 -17.52 -3.43 -16.78
C HIS A 167 -18.04 -2.74 -15.48
N ASP A 168 -18.95 -3.30 -14.68
CA ASP A 168 -19.50 -2.61 -13.49
C ASP A 168 -19.06 -3.22 -12.14
N HIS A 169 -18.13 -4.18 -12.20
CA HIS A 169 -17.92 -5.18 -11.15
C HIS A 169 -16.45 -5.51 -10.82
N ALA A 170 -15.50 -4.62 -11.08
CA ALA A 170 -14.09 -4.86 -10.74
C ALA A 170 -13.91 -5.14 -9.24
N ASP A 171 -13.20 -6.21 -8.90
CA ASP A 171 -12.95 -6.62 -7.53
C ASP A 171 -11.55 -6.20 -7.04
N TYR A 172 -11.18 -6.56 -5.81
CA TYR A 172 -9.87 -6.20 -5.29
C TYR A 172 -8.70 -6.79 -6.09
N TRP A 173 -8.88 -7.94 -6.72
CA TRP A 173 -7.83 -8.61 -7.50
C TRP A 173 -7.56 -7.89 -8.81
N ASP A 174 -8.58 -7.31 -9.43
CA ASP A 174 -8.40 -6.44 -10.60
C ASP A 174 -7.51 -5.23 -10.27
N PHE A 175 -7.72 -4.59 -9.11
CA PHE A 175 -6.90 -3.46 -8.68
C PHE A 175 -5.51 -3.86 -8.18
N VAL A 176 -5.38 -5.04 -7.56
CA VAL A 176 -4.06 -5.61 -7.21
C VAL A 176 -3.28 -5.89 -8.48
N TYR A 177 -3.89 -6.53 -9.47
CA TYR A 177 -3.29 -6.79 -10.78
C TYR A 177 -2.80 -5.49 -11.42
N PHE A 178 -3.69 -4.50 -11.58
CA PHE A 178 -3.34 -3.21 -12.19
C PHE A 178 -2.19 -2.50 -11.44
N SER A 179 -2.25 -2.46 -10.11
CA SER A 179 -1.24 -1.81 -9.28
C SER A 179 0.11 -2.51 -9.35
N PHE A 180 0.14 -3.84 -9.30
CA PHE A 180 1.37 -4.61 -9.33
C PHE A 180 2.01 -4.60 -10.73
N VAL A 181 1.21 -4.55 -11.81
CA VAL A 181 1.72 -4.35 -13.18
C VAL A 181 2.49 -3.02 -13.29
N ILE A 182 1.93 -1.93 -12.76
CA ILE A 182 2.65 -0.64 -12.67
C ILE A 182 3.91 -0.79 -11.81
N GLY A 183 3.80 -1.48 -10.68
CA GLY A 183 4.89 -1.71 -9.74
C GLY A 183 6.09 -2.48 -10.30
N MET A 184 5.84 -3.47 -11.14
CA MET A 184 6.88 -4.26 -11.79
C MET A 184 7.63 -3.48 -12.88
N THR A 185 7.06 -2.40 -13.43
CA THR A 185 7.67 -1.52 -14.46
C THR A 185 8.12 -2.20 -15.76
N ALA A 186 7.77 -3.47 -15.96
CA ALA A 186 8.23 -4.28 -17.10
C ALA A 186 7.11 -4.74 -18.04
N GLN A 187 5.86 -4.38 -17.76
CA GLN A 187 4.70 -4.89 -18.50
C GLN A 187 3.78 -3.74 -18.95
N VAL A 188 3.32 -3.81 -20.21
CA VAL A 188 2.22 -2.98 -20.70
C VAL A 188 0.94 -3.50 -20.04
N SER A 189 0.31 -2.67 -19.22
CA SER A 189 -1.01 -2.97 -18.67
C SER A 189 -2.01 -3.09 -19.82
N ASP A 190 -2.73 -4.21 -19.87
CA ASP A 190 -3.90 -4.43 -20.72
C ASP A 190 -5.16 -3.70 -20.18
N VAL A 191 -5.04 -3.07 -19.01
CA VAL A 191 -6.06 -2.17 -18.43
C VAL A 191 -5.90 -0.75 -18.96
N GLY A 192 -6.95 -0.21 -19.60
CA GLY A 192 -7.01 1.16 -20.10
C GLY A 192 -7.42 2.18 -19.04
N ILE A 193 -6.80 3.36 -18.99
CA ILE A 193 -7.16 4.45 -18.06
C ILE A 193 -8.04 5.51 -18.74
N THR A 194 -9.32 5.55 -18.38
CA THR A 194 -10.31 6.47 -18.97
C THR A 194 -10.54 7.73 -18.15
N ASP A 195 -10.19 7.75 -16.86
CA ASP A 195 -10.33 8.91 -15.98
C ASP A 195 -9.04 9.75 -15.85
N LYS A 196 -9.18 11.09 -15.82
CA LYS A 196 -8.03 12.02 -15.72
C LYS A 196 -7.35 11.99 -14.35
N THR A 197 -8.09 11.74 -13.27
CA THR A 197 -7.54 11.66 -11.91
C THR A 197 -6.73 10.39 -11.76
N ILE A 198 -7.32 9.25 -12.13
CA ILE A 198 -6.63 7.95 -12.09
C ILE A 198 -5.36 7.98 -12.94
N ARG A 199 -5.38 8.66 -14.09
CA ARG A 199 -4.19 8.85 -14.92
C ARG A 199 -3.05 9.57 -14.19
N ARG A 200 -3.36 10.65 -13.46
CA ARG A 200 -2.35 11.37 -12.64
C ARG A 200 -1.83 10.49 -11.51
N THR A 201 -2.71 9.73 -10.85
CA THR A 201 -2.32 8.76 -9.82
C THR A 201 -1.38 7.69 -10.40
N ALA A 202 -1.71 7.12 -11.56
CA ALA A 202 -0.86 6.14 -12.26
C ALA A 202 0.49 6.71 -12.67
N THR A 203 0.56 7.97 -13.11
CA THR A 203 1.84 8.64 -13.37
C THR A 203 2.70 8.73 -12.10
N ALA A 204 2.11 9.17 -10.98
CA ALA A 204 2.84 9.25 -9.71
C ALA A 204 3.30 7.86 -9.21
N HIS A 205 2.42 6.86 -9.29
CA HIS A 205 2.73 5.48 -8.94
C HIS A 205 3.84 4.90 -9.83
N GLY A 206 3.81 5.16 -11.14
CA GLY A 206 4.87 4.77 -12.07
C GLY A 206 6.23 5.39 -11.70
N ILE A 207 6.27 6.69 -11.37
CA ILE A 207 7.50 7.37 -10.92
C ILE A 207 8.03 6.73 -9.62
N ILE A 208 7.16 6.51 -8.63
CA ILE A 208 7.53 5.88 -7.36
C ILE A 208 8.10 4.47 -7.61
N SER A 209 7.44 3.68 -8.47
CA SER A 209 7.85 2.32 -8.80
C SER A 209 9.20 2.30 -9.52
N PHE A 210 9.41 3.21 -10.47
CA PHE A 210 10.69 3.36 -11.17
C PHE A 210 11.84 3.68 -10.19
N VAL A 211 11.65 4.66 -9.30
CA VAL A 211 12.68 5.04 -8.32
C VAL A 211 12.95 3.89 -7.35
N PHE A 212 11.91 3.20 -6.87
CA PHE A 212 12.05 2.05 -5.99
C PHE A 212 12.83 0.91 -6.66
N ASN A 213 12.46 0.54 -7.89
CA ASN A 213 13.13 -0.54 -8.64
C ASN A 213 14.59 -0.17 -8.97
N THR A 214 14.87 1.10 -9.25
CA THR A 214 16.24 1.59 -9.48
C THR A 214 17.08 1.50 -8.20
N ALA A 215 16.53 1.93 -7.05
CA ALA A 215 17.20 1.84 -5.76
C ALA A 215 17.44 0.38 -5.35
N LEU A 216 16.46 -0.49 -5.59
CA LEU A 216 16.57 -1.93 -5.38
C LEU A 216 17.71 -2.52 -6.21
N LEU A 217 17.76 -2.22 -7.51
CA LEU A 217 18.83 -2.70 -8.40
C LEU A 217 20.21 -2.23 -7.91
N ALA A 218 20.35 -0.96 -7.55
CA ALA A 218 21.60 -0.43 -7.01
C ALA A 218 22.04 -1.15 -5.73
N LEU A 219 21.10 -1.42 -4.82
CA LEU A 219 21.35 -2.16 -3.59
C LEU A 219 21.77 -3.61 -3.89
N MET A 220 21.10 -4.28 -4.82
CA MET A 220 21.43 -5.65 -5.22
C MET A 220 22.83 -5.74 -5.85
N VAL A 221 23.22 -4.78 -6.68
CA VAL A 221 24.58 -4.69 -7.23
C VAL A 221 25.61 -4.51 -6.12
N ASN A 222 25.34 -3.64 -5.14
CA ASN A 222 26.23 -3.46 -3.98
C ASN A 222 26.32 -4.72 -3.10
N ILE A 223 25.24 -5.48 -3.00
CA ILE A 223 25.23 -6.78 -2.30
C ILE A 223 26.06 -7.81 -3.06
N ALA A 224 25.85 -7.94 -4.37
CA ALA A 224 26.61 -8.86 -5.20
C ALA A 224 28.11 -8.52 -5.22
N ALA A 225 28.47 -7.24 -5.34
CA ALA A 225 29.86 -6.78 -5.33
C ALA A 225 30.59 -7.07 -4.01
N SER A 226 29.87 -7.11 -2.88
CA SER A 226 30.47 -7.46 -1.58
C SER A 226 30.64 -8.97 -1.34
N ALA A 227 29.97 -9.79 -2.16
CA ALA A 227 29.96 -11.24 -2.00
C ALA A 227 31.08 -11.94 -2.80
N ILE A 228 31.79 -11.18 -3.64
CA ILE A 228 32.93 -11.60 -4.46
C ILE A 228 34.19 -10.92 -3.89
#